data_AF-G3A2L8-F1
#
_entry.id   AF-G3A2L8-F1
#
_cell.length_a   1.000
_cell.length_b   1.000
_cell.length_c   1.000
_cell.angle_alpha   90.00
_cell.angle_beta   90.00
_cell.angle_gamma   90.00
#
_symmetry.space_group_name_H-M   'P 1'
#
loop_
_entity.id
_entity.type
_entity.pdbx_description
1 polymer ?
#
loop_
_entity_poly.entity_id
_entity_poly.type
_entity_poly.pdbx_seq_one_letter_code
_entity_poly.pdbx_strand_id
1 'polypeptide(L)'
;MAQQGVFTLPANTNFGVTAFANAANTQTIKVLVDNVVKATFSGSGTSDKLLGSQVLNSGRGAVQIQVSVNGKPSDLVSNQTILANKLNFAMVGSEDSSDNDYNDGIAVLNWPLG
;
A
#
# COMPACT_ATOMS: atom_id res chain seq x y z
N MET A 1 -10.44 1.96 -16.71
CA MET A 1 -9.46 1.08 -16.05
C MET A 1 -10.09 0.53 -14.77
N ALA A 2 -9.75 -0.68 -14.35
CA ALA A 2 -10.28 -1.27 -13.12
C ALA A 2 -9.76 -0.50 -11.89
N GLN A 3 -10.52 -0.48 -10.79
CA GLN A 3 -10.05 0.11 -9.54
C GLN A 3 -8.85 -0.66 -8.99
N GLN A 4 -7.82 0.05 -8.53
CA GLN A 4 -6.57 -0.49 -8.00
C GLN A 4 -6.39 -0.07 -6.53
N GLY A 5 -5.52 -0.79 -5.81
CA GLY A 5 -5.20 -0.52 -4.40
C GLY A 5 -6.33 -0.82 -3.42
N VAL A 6 -7.36 -1.57 -3.82
CA VAL A 6 -8.48 -1.99 -2.95
C VAL A 6 -8.45 -3.50 -2.77
N PHE A 7 -8.49 -3.95 -1.53
CA PHE A 7 -8.37 -5.35 -1.14
C PHE A 7 -9.46 -5.74 -0.15
N THR A 8 -9.96 -6.97 -0.27
CA THR A 8 -10.83 -7.59 0.73
C THR A 8 -10.03 -8.59 1.54
N LEU A 9 -9.72 -8.21 2.78
CA LEU A 9 -9.07 -9.08 3.75
C LEU A 9 -10.13 -9.87 4.54
N PRO A 10 -9.76 -10.99 5.18
CA PRO A 10 -10.60 -11.59 6.20
C PRO A 10 -10.92 -10.54 7.28
N ALA A 11 -12.19 -10.48 7.69
CA ALA A 11 -12.63 -9.55 8.72
C ALA A 11 -11.90 -9.79 10.06
N ASN A 12 -11.73 -8.73 10.85
CA ASN A 12 -11.09 -8.74 12.17
C ASN A 12 -9.74 -9.46 12.20
N THR A 13 -8.91 -9.26 11.18
CA THR A 13 -7.60 -9.89 11.04
C THR A 13 -6.51 -8.84 11.12
N ASN A 14 -5.50 -9.10 11.95
CA ASN A 14 -4.31 -8.26 11.96
C ASN A 14 -3.48 -8.53 10.71
N PHE A 15 -3.07 -7.47 10.02
CA PHE A 15 -2.20 -7.52 8.85
C PHE A 15 -1.04 -6.53 9.02
N GLY A 16 0.10 -6.89 8.45
CA GLY A 16 1.25 -6.00 8.33
C GLY A 16 1.08 -5.13 7.09
N VAL A 17 1.54 -3.89 7.15
CA VAL A 17 1.71 -3.02 5.99
C VAL A 17 3.06 -2.32 6.09
N THR A 18 3.86 -2.45 5.03
CA THR A 18 5.20 -1.85 4.91
C THR A 18 5.24 -0.99 3.67
N ALA A 19 5.80 0.21 3.80
CA ALA A 19 5.82 1.21 2.73
C ALA A 19 7.25 1.62 2.36
N PHE A 20 7.49 1.81 1.06
CA PHE A 20 8.78 2.20 0.48
C PHE A 20 8.62 3.36 -0.49
N ALA A 21 9.71 4.09 -0.73
CA ALA A 21 9.79 5.11 -1.77
C ALA A 21 11.00 4.90 -2.67
N ASN A 22 10.82 5.14 -3.97
CA ASN A 22 11.87 5.25 -4.97
C ASN A 22 11.80 6.58 -5.76
N ALA A 23 11.12 7.58 -5.20
CA ALA A 23 10.90 8.87 -5.84
C ALA A 23 11.75 10.01 -5.26
N ALA A 24 12.03 11.01 -6.09
CA ALA A 24 12.56 12.30 -5.63
C ALA A 24 11.50 13.10 -4.85
N ASN A 25 10.23 13.00 -5.28
CA ASN A 25 9.11 13.67 -4.63
C ASN A 25 8.68 12.93 -3.35
N THR A 26 8.21 13.69 -2.35
CA THR A 26 7.66 13.12 -1.12
C THR A 26 6.37 12.38 -1.40
N GLN A 27 6.42 11.06 -1.25
CA GLN A 27 5.28 10.18 -1.28
C GLN A 27 4.46 10.33 -0.01
N THR A 28 3.14 10.23 -0.14
CA THR A 28 2.19 10.10 0.98
C THR A 28 1.33 8.88 0.74
N ILE A 29 1.60 7.80 1.47
CA ILE A 29 0.91 6.51 1.38
C ILE A 29 -0.05 6.38 2.56
N LYS A 30 -1.34 6.39 2.28
CA LYS A 30 -2.40 6.21 3.30
C LYS A 30 -2.97 4.80 3.23
N VAL A 31 -3.17 4.21 4.40
CA VAL A 31 -3.86 2.93 4.56
C VAL A 31 -5.22 3.19 5.18
N LEU A 32 -6.28 2.92 4.43
CA LEU A 32 -7.65 3.05 4.87
C LEU A 32 -8.19 1.68 5.23
N VAL A 33 -8.91 1.62 6.35
CA VAL A 33 -9.71 0.46 6.76
C VAL A 33 -11.12 0.95 6.98
N ASP A 34 -12.09 0.33 6.32
CA ASP A 34 -13.51 0.72 6.35
C ASP A 34 -13.70 2.22 6.02
N ASN A 35 -12.99 2.70 4.99
CA ASN A 35 -12.95 4.09 4.52
C ASN A 35 -12.36 5.11 5.52
N VAL A 36 -11.74 4.65 6.61
CA VAL A 36 -11.07 5.52 7.59
C VAL A 36 -9.56 5.35 7.49
N VAL A 37 -8.82 6.45 7.38
CA VAL A 37 -7.34 6.42 7.42
C VAL A 37 -6.88 5.89 8.77
N LYS A 38 -6.16 4.77 8.77
CA LYS A 38 -5.58 4.14 9.97
C LYS A 38 -4.08 4.30 10.07
N ALA A 39 -3.38 4.42 8.95
CA ALA A 39 -1.96 4.74 8.90
C ALA A 39 -1.66 5.72 7.77
N THR A 40 -0.60 6.49 7.95
CA THR A 40 -0.01 7.36 6.91
C THR A 40 1.50 7.23 6.99
N PHE A 41 2.12 6.89 5.87
CA PHE A 41 3.57 6.88 5.69
C PHE A 41 3.95 8.01 4.74
N SER A 42 5.03 8.74 5.04
CA SER A 42 5.48 9.82 4.17
C SER A 42 7.00 9.92 4.15
N GLY A 43 7.54 10.21 2.96
CA GLY A 43 8.96 10.43 2.73
C GLY A 43 9.32 10.27 1.26
N SER A 44 10.58 10.50 0.95
CA SER A 44 11.17 10.34 -0.38
C SER A 44 12.55 9.67 -0.27
N GLY A 45 13.08 9.24 -1.41
CA GLY A 45 14.36 8.59 -1.56
C GLY A 45 14.35 7.72 -2.80
N THR A 46 15.47 7.62 -3.51
CA THR A 46 15.58 6.94 -4.82
C THR A 46 16.29 5.58 -4.71
N SER A 47 16.22 4.94 -3.54
CA SER A 47 16.97 3.72 -3.23
C SER A 47 16.22 2.87 -2.21
N ASP A 48 14.98 2.53 -2.58
CA ASP A 48 14.04 1.70 -1.82
C ASP A 48 13.91 2.11 -0.35
N LYS A 49 13.67 3.40 -0.15
CA LYS A 49 13.64 3.99 1.19
C LYS A 49 12.46 3.43 1.96
N LEU A 50 12.73 2.62 2.99
CA LEU A 50 11.72 2.23 3.98
C LEU A 50 11.13 3.48 4.66
N LEU A 51 9.83 3.68 4.47
CA LEU A 51 9.05 4.76 5.11
C LEU A 51 8.49 4.31 6.46
N GLY A 52 8.26 3.02 6.63
CA GLY A 52 7.83 2.42 7.89
C GLY A 52 7.09 1.10 7.69
N SER A 53 6.79 0.45 8.82
CA SER A 53 5.95 -0.74 8.87
C SER A 53 5.04 -0.65 10.08
N GLN A 54 3.76 -1.01 9.93
CA GLN A 54 2.78 -1.05 11.01
C GLN A 54 1.90 -2.29 10.93
N VAL A 55 1.39 -2.72 12.08
CA VAL A 55 0.33 -3.74 12.15
C VAL A 55 -1.00 -3.04 12.36
N LEU A 56 -1.98 -3.36 11.52
CA LEU A 56 -3.33 -2.83 11.58
C LEU A 56 -4.34 -3.97 11.65
N ASN A 57 -5.56 -3.68 12.11
CA ASN A 57 -6.68 -4.62 12.05
C ASN A 57 -7.57 -4.29 10.84
N SER A 58 -8.02 -5.31 10.12
CA SER A 58 -8.81 -5.18 8.89
C SER A 58 -10.25 -4.74 9.08
N GLY A 59 -10.77 -4.66 10.31
CA GLY A 59 -12.15 -4.26 10.56
C GLY A 59 -13.15 -5.18 9.84
N ARG A 60 -13.99 -4.64 8.95
CA ARG A 60 -14.91 -5.45 8.14
C ARG A 60 -14.24 -6.13 6.94
N GLY A 61 -12.94 -5.93 6.76
CA GLY A 61 -12.14 -6.50 5.67
C GLY A 61 -11.89 -5.54 4.51
N ALA A 62 -12.51 -4.36 4.48
CA ALA A 62 -12.34 -3.39 3.40
C ALA A 62 -11.07 -2.55 3.63
N VAL A 63 -9.99 -2.88 2.90
CA VAL A 63 -8.71 -2.16 2.97
C VAL A 63 -8.45 -1.45 1.65
N GLN A 64 -8.03 -0.19 1.72
CA GLN A 64 -7.64 0.59 0.56
C GLN A 64 -6.29 1.28 0.80
N ILE A 65 -5.44 1.27 -0.22
CA ILE A 65 -4.21 2.05 -0.29
C ILE A 65 -4.43 3.24 -1.21
N GLN A 66 -4.03 4.41 -0.75
CA GLN A 66 -3.97 5.62 -1.56
C GLN A 66 -2.53 6.13 -1.55
N VAL A 67 -2.00 6.46 -2.72
CA VAL A 67 -0.70 7.12 -2.85
C VAL A 67 -0.92 8.48 -3.50
N SER A 68 -0.22 9.49 -2.99
CA SER A 68 -0.30 10.85 -3.52
C SER A 68 1.00 11.60 -3.34
N VAL A 69 1.25 12.53 -4.24
CA VAL A 69 2.36 13.48 -4.21
C VAL A 69 1.81 14.88 -4.31
N ASN A 70 2.17 15.75 -3.36
CA ASN A 70 1.68 17.13 -3.28
C ASN A 70 0.14 17.25 -3.40
N GLY A 71 -0.58 16.29 -2.82
CA GLY A 71 -2.05 16.21 -2.83
C GLY A 71 -2.67 15.69 -4.13
N LYS A 72 -1.88 15.37 -5.16
CA LYS A 72 -2.35 14.72 -6.38
C LYS A 72 -2.26 13.20 -6.24
N PRO A 73 -3.32 12.43 -6.51
CA PRO A 73 -3.25 10.98 -6.53
C PRO A 73 -2.27 10.49 -7.60
N SER A 74 -1.42 9.53 -7.24
CA SER A 74 -0.59 8.77 -8.18
C SER A 74 -1.45 7.75 -8.94
N ASP A 75 -1.03 7.36 -10.14
CA ASP A 75 -1.62 6.18 -10.79
C ASP A 75 -1.17 4.92 -10.05
N LEU A 76 -2.05 3.92 -9.94
CA LEU A 76 -1.80 2.73 -9.11
C LEU A 76 -1.84 1.46 -9.95
N VAL A 77 -0.97 0.51 -9.63
CA VAL A 77 -1.05 -0.88 -10.08
C VAL A 77 -1.01 -1.80 -8.87
N SER A 78 -1.80 -2.87 -8.87
CA SER A 78 -1.93 -3.74 -7.72
C SER A 78 -2.36 -5.15 -8.06
N ASN A 79 -1.96 -6.09 -7.19
CA ASN A 79 -2.45 -7.46 -7.20
C ASN A 79 -2.45 -8.04 -5.78
N GLN A 80 -3.01 -9.25 -5.67
CA GLN A 80 -2.94 -10.07 -4.48
C GLN A 80 -2.48 -11.47 -4.85
N THR A 81 -1.56 -12.03 -4.07
CA THR A 81 -1.00 -13.37 -4.28
C THR A 81 -1.13 -14.19 -3.00
N ILE A 82 -1.46 -15.46 -3.15
CA ILE A 82 -1.56 -16.43 -2.04
C ILE A 82 -0.55 -17.55 -2.29
N LEU A 83 0.39 -17.73 -1.36
CA LEU A 83 1.40 -18.78 -1.40
C LEU A 83 1.04 -19.89 -0.41
N ALA A 84 1.28 -21.14 -0.81
CA ALA A 84 0.98 -22.33 -0.01
C ALA A 84 -0.47 -22.38 0.52
N ASN A 85 -1.41 -21.77 -0.22
CA ASN A 85 -2.81 -21.61 0.19
C ASN A 85 -2.99 -20.98 1.59
N LYS A 86 -2.02 -20.16 2.05
CA LYS A 86 -1.99 -19.66 3.44
C LYS A 86 -1.43 -18.25 3.57
N LEU A 87 -0.25 -17.99 3.00
CA LEU A 87 0.46 -16.72 3.15
C LEU A 87 -0.01 -15.75 2.05
N ASN A 88 -0.59 -14.63 2.45
CA ASN A 88 -1.15 -13.64 1.55
C ASN A 88 -0.22 -12.43 1.47
N PHE A 89 -0.06 -11.93 0.26
CA PHE A 89 0.50 -10.61 -0.01
C PHE A 89 -0.46 -9.82 -0.89
N ALA A 90 -0.69 -8.57 -0.53
CA ALA A 90 -1.28 -7.58 -1.43
C ALA A 90 -0.25 -6.49 -1.69
N MET A 91 -0.01 -6.18 -2.96
CA MET A 91 1.06 -5.29 -3.39
C MET A 91 0.47 -4.13 -4.18
N VAL A 92 1.00 -2.94 -3.95
CA VAL A 92 0.68 -1.72 -4.68
C VAL A 92 1.98 -1.06 -5.11
N GLY A 93 2.12 -0.84 -6.42
CA GLY A 93 3.05 0.11 -7.00
C GLY A 93 2.31 1.37 -7.42
N SER A 94 3.02 2.48 -7.55
CA SER A 94 2.43 3.74 -7.97
C SER A 94 3.38 4.56 -8.83
N GLU A 95 2.80 5.34 -9.73
CA GLU A 95 3.49 6.25 -10.64
C GLU A 95 3.02 7.69 -10.36
N ASP A 96 3.96 8.58 -10.06
CA ASP A 96 3.75 9.98 -9.72
C ASP A 96 4.03 10.95 -10.87
N SER A 97 4.64 10.47 -11.96
CA SER A 97 5.11 11.28 -13.08
C SER A 97 4.85 10.66 -14.47
N SER A 98 5.89 10.40 -15.27
CA SER A 98 5.79 10.14 -16.70
C SER A 98 6.72 9.04 -17.24
N ASP A 99 7.63 8.51 -16.42
CA ASP A 99 8.56 7.44 -16.84
C ASP A 99 7.94 6.04 -16.71
N ASN A 100 6.80 5.90 -16.03
CA ASN A 100 5.99 4.67 -15.94
C ASN A 100 6.77 3.51 -15.32
N ASP A 101 7.58 3.80 -14.31
CA ASP A 101 8.33 2.78 -13.59
C ASP A 101 7.51 2.13 -12.45
N TYR A 102 6.43 2.79 -12.03
CA TYR A 102 5.48 2.37 -11.00
C TYR A 102 6.11 2.02 -9.63
N ASN A 103 7.30 2.52 -9.33
CA ASN A 103 8.02 2.23 -8.08
C ASN A 103 8.07 3.41 -7.09
N ASP A 104 7.53 4.57 -7.47
CA ASP A 104 7.62 5.83 -6.72
C ASP A 104 7.22 5.67 -5.25
N GLY A 105 6.02 5.13 -5.04
CA GLY A 105 5.51 4.70 -3.74
C GLY A 105 5.04 3.25 -3.79
N ILE A 106 5.57 2.41 -2.91
CA ILE A 106 5.25 0.99 -2.84
C ILE A 106 4.63 0.68 -1.48
N ALA A 107 3.55 -0.10 -1.47
CA ALA A 107 2.98 -0.67 -0.26
C ALA A 107 2.85 -2.19 -0.40
N VAL A 108 3.35 -2.92 0.60
CA VAL A 108 3.22 -4.37 0.70
C VAL A 108 2.46 -4.71 1.98
N LEU A 109 1.33 -5.38 1.82
CA LEU A 109 0.51 -5.89 2.91
C LEU A 109 0.69 -7.40 3.02
N ASN A 110 0.70 -7.93 4.24
CA ASN A 110 0.82 -9.37 4.47
C ASN A 110 -0.05 -9.88 5.62
N TRP A 111 -0.63 -11.07 5.45
CA TRP A 111 -1.40 -11.79 6.47
C TRP A 111 -1.51 -13.31 6.16
N PRO A 112 -1.88 -14.18 7.11
CA PRO A 112 -1.97 -13.90 8.55
C PRO A 112 -0.60 -13.55 9.13
N LEU A 113 -0.60 -12.93 10.30
CA LEU A 113 0.62 -12.75 11.10
C LEU A 113 0.82 -13.98 12.02
N GLY A 114 1.61 -13.82 13.09
CA GLY A 114 1.80 -14.83 14.14
C GLY A 114 0.57 -15.03 15.01
#